data_AF-A0A2P6TPN8-F1
#
_entry.id   AF-A0A2P6TPN8-F1
#
_cell.length_a   1.000
_cell.length_b   1.000
_cell.length_c   1.000
_cell.angle_alpha   90.00
_cell.angle_beta   90.00
_cell.angle_gamma   90.00
#
_symmetry.space_group_name_H-M   'P 1'
#
loop_
_entity.id
_entity.type
_entity.pdbx_description
1 polymer ?
#
loop_
_entity_poly.entity_id
_entity_poly.type
_entity_poly.pdbx_seq_one_letter_code
_entity_poly.pdbx_strand_id
1 'polypeptide(L)'
;MAAAEGTALAKVAALLEERSYDRLGSALDEAELEEPSALSSEQWPHALHLLAHIYAGRLEDARFLYKRTPDAAKAASPELQAAFALLQRVWCKDYQHIWPALQFGWSEQVQPLAAALGERLRGRMLDLVSRAYGTISPAKLGALLGCSAEEAAAAAAARGWAVVEGLVEVRPPAPGSGTGDAAAQRSLQRLAEYVVHLEAEEHKKLEEPVTVNLESEHERVEDPEVPMLSSLFDKHSAPGEPMSKEEADAEVDRLKKMAPQVQ
;
A
#
# COMPACT_ATOMS: atom_id res chain seq x y z
N MET A 1 -33.59 22.45 -10.25
CA MET A 1 -32.16 22.36 -9.91
C MET A 1 -31.89 22.50 -8.40
N ALA A 2 -32.62 23.32 -7.65
CA ALA A 2 -32.47 23.44 -6.18
C ALA A 2 -32.82 22.18 -5.34
N ALA A 3 -33.33 21.10 -5.96
CA ALA A 3 -33.68 19.87 -5.25
C ALA A 3 -32.47 18.95 -5.00
N ALA A 4 -31.39 19.09 -5.78
CA ALA A 4 -30.21 18.22 -5.70
C ALA A 4 -29.25 18.64 -4.57
N GLU A 5 -29.01 19.95 -4.42
CA GLU A 5 -28.18 20.54 -3.34
C GLU A 5 -28.62 20.05 -1.95
N GLY A 6 -29.94 19.93 -1.73
CA GLY A 6 -30.49 19.41 -0.48
C GLY A 6 -30.28 17.91 -0.29
N THR A 7 -30.17 17.11 -1.34
CA THR A 7 -30.06 15.64 -1.22
C THR A 7 -28.65 15.17 -0.89
N ALA A 8 -27.62 15.78 -1.47
CA ALA A 8 -26.24 15.35 -1.25
C ALA A 8 -25.73 15.74 0.15
N LEU A 9 -25.98 16.98 0.58
CA LEU A 9 -25.66 17.43 1.94
C LEU A 9 -26.53 16.72 3.00
N ALA A 10 -27.76 16.32 2.66
CA ALA A 10 -28.57 15.48 3.55
C ALA A 10 -27.97 14.07 3.74
N LYS A 11 -27.40 13.45 2.68
CA LYS A 11 -26.66 12.19 2.82
C LYS A 11 -25.46 12.35 3.75
N VAL A 12 -24.72 13.46 3.64
CA VAL A 12 -23.59 13.79 4.53
C VAL A 12 -24.07 13.92 5.98
N ALA A 13 -25.18 14.62 6.22
CA ALA A 13 -25.76 14.75 7.56
C ALA A 13 -26.17 13.38 8.14
N ALA A 14 -26.81 12.51 7.34
CA ALA A 14 -27.15 11.16 7.76
C ALA A 14 -25.92 10.31 8.12
N LEU A 15 -24.83 10.42 7.34
CA LEU A 15 -23.56 9.73 7.63
C LEU A 15 -22.88 10.25 8.91
N LEU A 16 -23.05 11.53 9.24
CA LEU A 16 -22.58 12.10 10.51
C LEU A 16 -23.38 11.54 11.70
N GLU A 17 -24.70 11.40 11.57
CA GLU A 17 -25.55 10.79 12.58
C GLU A 17 -25.22 9.31 12.80
N GLU A 18 -25.00 8.56 11.71
CA GLU A 18 -24.59 7.15 11.74
C GLU A 18 -23.12 6.98 12.21
N ARG A 19 -22.34 8.07 12.29
CA ARG A 19 -20.90 8.07 12.59
C ARG A 19 -20.07 7.24 11.62
N SER A 20 -20.52 7.13 10.37
CA SER A 20 -19.84 6.40 9.30
C SER A 20 -18.80 7.29 8.60
N TYR A 21 -17.72 7.58 9.32
CA TYR A 21 -16.71 8.56 8.86
C TYR A 21 -15.85 8.08 7.69
N ASP A 22 -15.74 6.77 7.45
CA ASP A 22 -14.95 6.22 6.33
C ASP A 22 -15.52 6.59 4.96
N ARG A 23 -16.86 6.68 4.87
CA ARG A 23 -17.57 7.00 3.64
C ARG A 23 -17.79 8.50 3.45
N LEU A 24 -17.63 9.28 4.52
CA LEU A 24 -17.92 10.71 4.56
C LEU A 24 -17.11 11.49 3.51
N GLY A 25 -15.84 11.15 3.32
CA GLY A 25 -14.99 11.80 2.32
C GLY A 25 -15.51 11.58 0.89
N SER A 26 -15.86 10.34 0.54
CA SER A 26 -16.39 10.03 -0.79
C SER A 26 -17.77 10.63 -1.05
N ALA A 27 -18.62 10.71 -0.02
CA ALA A 27 -19.93 11.37 -0.14
C ALA A 27 -19.79 12.88 -0.37
N LEU A 28 -18.80 13.52 0.27
CA LEU A 28 -18.49 14.93 0.05
C LEU A 28 -17.85 15.19 -1.32
N ASP A 29 -17.02 14.25 -1.81
CA ASP A 29 -16.49 14.30 -3.18
C ASP A 29 -17.65 14.25 -4.21
N GLU A 30 -18.63 13.35 -4.02
CA GLU A 30 -19.80 13.23 -4.90
C GLU A 30 -20.69 14.49 -4.84
N ALA A 31 -20.92 15.01 -3.64
CA ALA A 31 -21.65 16.27 -3.45
C ALA A 31 -20.95 17.46 -4.13
N GLU A 32 -19.61 17.51 -4.13
CA GLU A 32 -18.85 18.56 -4.82
C GLU A 32 -19.01 18.48 -6.34
N LEU A 33 -19.14 17.28 -6.89
CA LEU A 33 -19.32 17.06 -8.33
C LEU A 33 -20.73 17.41 -8.80
N GLU A 34 -21.74 17.25 -7.94
CA GLU A 34 -23.13 17.61 -8.24
C GLU A 34 -23.35 19.14 -8.30
N GLU A 35 -22.61 19.91 -7.49
CA GLU A 35 -22.73 21.37 -7.42
C GLU A 35 -21.55 22.08 -8.13
N PRO A 36 -21.79 22.73 -9.28
CA PRO A 36 -20.75 23.48 -9.97
C PRO A 36 -20.32 24.69 -9.12
N SER A 37 -19.08 24.69 -8.65
CA SER A 37 -18.49 25.70 -7.74
C SER A 37 -18.80 25.53 -6.25
N ALA A 38 -19.17 24.33 -5.77
CA ALA A 38 -19.32 24.00 -4.35
C ALA A 38 -18.21 24.59 -3.45
N LEU A 39 -16.94 24.45 -3.84
CA LEU A 39 -15.81 24.96 -3.04
C LEU A 39 -15.73 26.48 -2.91
N SER A 40 -16.44 27.22 -3.77
CA SER A 40 -16.55 28.69 -3.69
C SER A 40 -17.77 29.13 -2.89
N SER A 41 -18.69 28.22 -2.58
CA SER A 41 -19.90 28.50 -1.80
C SER A 41 -19.55 28.69 -0.32
N GLU A 42 -20.15 29.69 0.33
CA GLU A 42 -20.00 29.93 1.76
C GLU A 42 -20.66 28.85 2.62
N GLN A 43 -21.60 28.10 2.04
CA GLN A 43 -22.37 27.06 2.73
C GLN A 43 -21.65 25.71 2.73
N TRP A 44 -20.57 25.59 1.97
CA TRP A 44 -19.83 24.34 1.85
C TRP A 44 -19.02 24.06 3.13
N PRO A 45 -19.08 22.84 3.71
CA PRO A 45 -18.36 22.53 4.94
C PRO A 45 -16.89 22.16 4.64
N HIS A 46 -16.05 23.14 4.29
CA HIS A 46 -14.65 22.90 3.86
C HIS A 46 -13.81 22.15 4.91
N ALA A 47 -13.94 22.51 6.18
CA ALA A 47 -13.18 21.88 7.27
C ALA A 47 -13.57 20.41 7.44
N LEU A 48 -14.88 20.11 7.37
CA LEU A 48 -15.38 18.74 7.43
C LEU A 48 -14.87 17.90 6.25
N HIS A 49 -14.92 18.45 5.03
CA HIS A 49 -14.45 17.78 3.84
C HIS A 49 -12.96 17.43 3.95
N LEU A 50 -12.13 18.38 4.39
CA LEU A 50 -10.70 18.12 4.57
C LEU A 50 -10.42 17.07 5.66
N LEU A 51 -11.10 17.17 6.81
CA LEU A 51 -10.91 16.22 7.92
C LEU A 51 -11.41 14.81 7.57
N ALA A 52 -12.46 14.68 6.77
CA ALA A 52 -12.97 13.40 6.31
C ALA A 52 -11.93 12.65 5.47
N HIS A 53 -11.21 13.35 4.59
CA HIS A 53 -10.10 12.77 3.82
C HIS A 53 -8.92 12.36 4.70
N ILE A 54 -8.58 13.16 5.70
CA ILE A 54 -7.55 12.82 6.69
C ILE A 54 -7.95 11.56 7.47
N TYR A 55 -9.23 11.45 7.86
CA TYR A 55 -9.77 10.28 8.55
C TYR A 55 -9.69 9.01 7.69
N ALA A 56 -10.07 9.11 6.41
CA ALA A 56 -9.96 8.01 5.45
C ALA A 56 -8.50 7.60 5.14
N GLY A 57 -7.52 8.42 5.56
CA GLY A 57 -6.10 8.20 5.27
C GLY A 57 -5.67 8.61 3.86
N ARG A 58 -6.54 9.31 3.11
CA ARG A 58 -6.29 9.82 1.76
C ARG A 58 -5.64 11.21 1.84
N LEU A 59 -4.38 11.23 2.31
CA LEU A 59 -3.67 12.49 2.57
C LEU A 59 -3.36 13.28 1.29
N GLU A 60 -3.14 12.59 0.17
CA GLU A 60 -2.93 13.22 -1.14
C GLU A 60 -4.19 13.96 -1.59
N ASP A 61 -5.34 13.29 -1.53
CA ASP A 61 -6.64 13.86 -1.88
C ASP A 61 -6.94 15.10 -1.01
N ALA A 62 -6.68 15.01 0.30
CA ALA A 62 -6.80 16.14 1.22
C ALA A 62 -5.94 17.35 0.80
N ARG A 63 -4.69 17.11 0.40
CA ARG A 63 -3.78 18.15 -0.06
C ARG A 63 -4.24 18.78 -1.36
N PHE A 64 -4.69 17.97 -2.32
CA PHE A 64 -5.19 18.48 -3.61
C PHE A 64 -6.48 19.26 -3.44
N LEU A 65 -7.38 18.82 -2.56
CA LEU A 65 -8.58 19.55 -2.17
C LEU A 65 -8.20 20.93 -1.64
N TYR A 66 -7.32 21.01 -0.65
CA TYR A 66 -6.90 22.31 -0.09
C TYR A 66 -6.27 23.23 -1.14
N LYS A 67 -5.51 22.66 -2.09
CA LYS A 67 -4.91 23.43 -3.19
C LYS A 67 -5.97 23.99 -4.15
N ARG A 68 -7.05 23.24 -4.41
CA ARG A 68 -8.16 23.63 -5.30
C ARG A 68 -9.10 24.64 -4.64
N THR A 69 -9.23 24.62 -3.32
CA THR A 69 -10.06 25.58 -2.59
C THR A 69 -9.62 27.02 -2.85
N PRO A 70 -10.55 27.96 -3.18
CA PRO A 70 -10.24 29.36 -3.36
C PRO A 70 -9.64 30.02 -2.11
N ASP A 71 -8.74 30.99 -2.29
CA ASP A 71 -8.09 31.66 -1.16
C ASP A 71 -9.07 32.47 -0.29
N ALA A 72 -10.18 32.94 -0.88
CA ALA A 72 -11.28 33.57 -0.14
C ALA A 72 -11.87 32.62 0.91
N ALA A 73 -12.15 31.36 0.55
CA ALA A 73 -12.68 30.36 1.48
C ALA A 73 -11.66 29.95 2.56
N LYS A 74 -10.36 29.92 2.22
CA LYS A 74 -9.28 29.69 3.19
C LYS A 74 -9.15 30.81 4.21
N ALA A 75 -9.35 32.06 3.81
CA ALA A 75 -9.30 33.21 4.71
C ALA A 75 -10.55 33.32 5.60
N ALA A 76 -11.71 32.92 5.08
CA ALA A 76 -12.97 32.99 5.81
C ALA A 76 -13.09 31.98 6.96
N SER A 77 -12.51 30.78 6.82
CA SER A 77 -12.71 29.69 7.78
C SER A 77 -11.43 29.37 8.58
N PRO A 78 -11.33 29.78 9.86
CA PRO A 78 -10.20 29.42 10.71
C PRO A 78 -10.12 27.90 10.96
N GLU A 79 -11.27 27.21 10.95
CA GLU A 79 -11.34 25.74 11.05
C GLU A 79 -10.63 25.04 9.88
N LEU A 80 -10.75 25.56 8.65
CA LEU A 80 -10.06 24.99 7.50
C LEU A 80 -8.55 25.16 7.60
N GLN A 81 -8.09 26.32 8.10
CA GLN A 81 -6.67 26.55 8.34
C GLN A 81 -6.12 25.61 9.42
N ALA A 82 -6.88 25.38 10.49
CA ALA A 82 -6.52 24.42 11.53
C ALA A 82 -6.51 22.98 11.00
N ALA A 83 -7.49 22.59 10.18
CA ALA A 83 -7.54 21.28 9.54
C ALA A 83 -6.35 21.08 8.58
N PHE A 84 -5.93 22.12 7.86
CA PHE A 84 -4.73 22.08 7.02
C PHE A 84 -3.44 22.01 7.85
N ALA A 85 -3.34 22.74 8.95
CA ALA A 85 -2.22 22.61 9.88
C ALA A 85 -2.14 21.17 10.44
N LEU A 86 -3.28 20.57 10.79
CA LEU A 86 -3.36 19.18 11.21
C LEU A 86 -2.89 18.24 10.08
N LEU A 87 -3.33 18.45 8.84
CA LEU A 87 -2.86 17.69 7.68
C LEU A 87 -1.34 17.73 7.56
N GLN A 88 -0.72 18.90 7.69
CA GLN A 88 0.74 19.05 7.64
C GLN A 88 1.44 18.24 8.75
N ARG A 89 0.92 18.25 9.97
CA ARG A 89 1.50 17.49 11.08
C ARG A 89 1.35 15.97 10.88
N VAL A 90 0.19 15.53 10.42
CA VAL A 90 -0.05 14.12 10.07
C VAL A 90 0.86 13.67 8.93
N TRP A 91 1.04 14.51 7.92
CA TRP A 91 1.94 14.27 6.79
C TRP A 91 3.39 14.11 7.22
N CYS A 92 3.89 15.05 8.03
CA CYS A 92 5.25 15.01 8.56
C CYS A 92 5.45 13.97 9.67
N LYS A 93 4.37 13.28 10.10
CA LYS A 93 4.36 12.33 11.22
C LYS A 93 4.84 12.96 12.54
N ASP A 94 4.49 14.22 12.74
CA ASP A 94 4.88 14.99 13.91
C ASP A 94 3.88 14.77 15.06
N TYR A 95 3.97 13.61 15.70
CA TYR A 95 2.98 13.15 16.68
C TYR A 95 2.83 14.07 17.88
N GLN A 96 3.87 14.78 18.31
CA GLN A 96 3.79 15.70 19.45
C GLN A 96 2.87 16.88 19.17
N HIS A 97 2.85 17.36 17.92
CA HIS A 97 2.08 18.54 17.52
C HIS A 97 0.71 18.20 16.93
N ILE A 98 0.42 16.92 16.66
CA ILE A 98 -0.90 16.44 16.21
C ILE A 98 -1.94 16.61 17.33
N TRP A 99 -1.60 16.24 18.56
CA TRP A 99 -2.57 16.22 19.67
C TRP A 99 -3.06 17.62 20.06
N PRO A 100 -2.20 18.65 20.18
CA PRO A 100 -2.67 20.02 20.38
C PRO A 100 -3.50 20.54 19.21
N ALA A 101 -3.14 20.19 17.97
CA ALA A 101 -3.89 20.62 16.77
C ALA A 101 -5.31 20.01 16.72
N LEU A 102 -5.51 18.83 17.29
CA LEU A 102 -6.84 18.22 17.43
C LEU A 102 -7.74 18.94 18.46
N GLN A 103 -7.17 19.74 19.37
CA GLN A 103 -7.90 20.47 20.43
C GLN A 103 -8.32 21.89 20.03
N PHE A 104 -8.31 22.22 18.73
CA PHE A 104 -8.54 23.57 18.21
C PHE A 104 -9.92 24.19 18.54
N GLY A 105 -10.89 23.41 19.06
CA GLY A 105 -12.24 23.90 19.36
C GLY A 105 -13.14 23.88 18.13
N TRP A 106 -13.27 22.70 17.51
CA TRP A 106 -14.08 22.47 16.31
C TRP A 106 -15.57 22.77 16.52
N SER A 107 -16.25 23.21 15.46
CA SER A 107 -17.72 23.27 15.41
C SER A 107 -18.40 21.96 15.80
N GLU A 108 -19.64 22.05 16.29
CA GLU A 108 -20.41 20.92 16.82
C GLU A 108 -20.53 19.75 15.82
N GLN A 109 -20.62 20.05 14.52
CA GLN A 109 -20.71 19.05 13.46
C GLN A 109 -19.37 18.32 13.21
N VAL A 110 -18.25 19.02 13.40
CA VAL A 110 -16.90 18.52 13.10
C VAL A 110 -16.24 17.87 14.31
N GLN A 111 -16.61 18.32 15.51
CA GLN A 111 -16.11 17.79 16.79
C GLN A 111 -16.17 16.26 16.91
N PRO A 112 -17.27 15.56 16.55
CA PRO A 112 -17.30 14.10 16.66
C PRO A 112 -16.34 13.41 15.67
N LEU A 113 -16.15 13.98 14.47
CA LEU A 113 -15.17 13.49 13.51
C LEU A 113 -13.74 13.69 14.01
N ALA A 114 -13.43 14.86 14.59
CA ALA A 114 -12.11 15.14 15.16
C ALA A 114 -11.78 14.20 16.34
N ALA A 115 -12.75 13.91 17.20
CA ALA A 115 -12.59 12.93 18.28
C ALA A 115 -12.34 11.51 17.73
N ALA A 116 -13.13 11.08 16.74
CA ALA A 116 -12.94 9.78 16.09
C ALA A 116 -11.58 9.68 15.37
N LEU A 117 -11.11 10.76 14.76
CA LEU A 117 -9.78 10.85 14.16
C LEU A 117 -8.68 10.67 15.21
N GLY A 118 -8.81 11.32 16.37
CA GLY A 118 -7.88 11.14 17.49
C GLY A 118 -7.78 9.68 17.94
N GLU A 119 -8.92 9.01 18.14
CA GLU A 119 -8.96 7.59 18.51
C GLU A 119 -8.33 6.70 17.44
N ARG A 120 -8.63 6.94 16.15
CA ARG A 120 -8.03 6.20 15.04
C ARG A 120 -6.51 6.36 14.99
N LEU A 121 -6.02 7.59 15.19
CA LEU A 121 -4.58 7.89 15.22
C LEU A 121 -3.89 7.20 16.40
N ARG A 122 -4.49 7.22 17.60
CA ARG A 122 -3.98 6.47 18.77
C ARG A 122 -3.96 4.97 18.51
N GLY A 123 -5.05 4.41 17.97
CA GLY A 123 -5.15 3.00 17.63
C GLY A 123 -4.06 2.55 16.65
N ARG A 124 -3.82 3.34 15.59
CA ARG A 124 -2.75 3.11 14.61
C ARG A 124 -1.36 3.24 15.23
N MET A 125 -1.16 4.22 16.11
CA MET A 125 0.11 4.40 16.81
C MET A 125 0.42 3.21 17.71
N LEU A 126 -0.58 2.74 18.48
CA LEU A 126 -0.40 1.57 19.33
C LEU A 126 -0.11 0.30 18.51
N ASP A 127 -0.75 0.11 17.34
CA ASP A 127 -0.41 -0.99 16.42
C ASP A 127 1.03 -0.86 15.89
N LEU A 128 1.46 0.35 15.52
CA LEU A 128 2.83 0.60 15.11
C LEU A 128 3.84 0.28 16.24
N VAL A 129 3.56 0.72 17.46
CA VAL A 129 4.38 0.43 18.64
C VAL A 129 4.48 -1.09 18.84
N SER A 130 3.36 -1.81 18.69
CA SER A 130 3.30 -3.27 18.81
C SER A 130 4.25 -4.04 17.89
N ARG A 131 4.56 -3.47 16.72
CA ARG A 131 5.39 -4.09 15.69
C ARG A 131 6.84 -3.62 15.73
N ALA A 132 7.07 -2.38 16.16
CA ALA A 132 8.36 -1.71 16.03
C ALA A 132 9.20 -1.75 17.32
N TYR A 133 8.57 -1.94 18.49
CA TYR A 133 9.25 -1.92 19.79
C TYR A 133 9.08 -3.26 20.50
N GLY A 134 10.16 -3.75 21.12
CA GLY A 134 10.09 -4.82 22.12
C GLY A 134 9.86 -4.26 23.53
N THR A 135 10.52 -3.15 23.84
CA THR A 135 10.36 -2.40 25.09
C THR A 135 10.26 -0.90 24.81
N ILE A 136 9.41 -0.19 25.55
CA ILE A 136 9.24 1.26 25.42
C ILE A 136 9.03 1.91 26.79
N SER A 137 9.60 3.09 27.02
CA SER A 137 9.34 3.84 28.25
C SER A 137 7.92 4.44 28.24
N PRO A 138 7.23 4.49 29.40
CA PRO A 138 5.88 5.05 29.49
C PRO A 138 5.85 6.54 29.12
N ALA A 139 6.93 7.28 29.37
CA ALA A 139 7.06 8.68 28.95
C ALA A 139 7.11 8.84 27.42
N LYS A 140 7.85 7.97 26.72
CA LYS A 140 7.90 7.99 25.25
C LYS A 140 6.58 7.54 24.65
N LEU A 141 5.93 6.55 25.24
CA LEU A 141 4.59 6.10 24.83
C LEU A 141 3.56 7.22 25.02
N GLY A 142 3.59 7.94 26.15
CA GLY A 142 2.74 9.10 26.39
C GLY A 142 2.96 10.21 25.37
N ALA A 143 4.21 10.53 25.02
CA ALA A 143 4.54 11.51 23.99
C ALA A 143 4.01 11.11 22.59
N LEU A 144 3.97 9.82 22.28
CA LEU A 144 3.43 9.31 21.02
C LEU A 144 1.89 9.37 20.97
N LEU A 145 1.21 9.15 22.10
CA LEU A 145 -0.25 9.10 22.20
C LEU A 145 -0.90 10.44 22.58
N GLY A 146 -0.09 11.40 23.03
CA GLY A 146 -0.56 12.70 23.50
C GLY A 146 -1.24 12.64 24.86
N CYS A 147 -0.85 11.68 25.70
CA CYS A 147 -1.42 11.46 27.02
C CYS A 147 -0.32 11.48 28.10
N SER A 148 -0.74 11.53 29.35
CA SER A 148 0.19 11.41 30.48
C SER A 148 0.84 10.02 30.51
N ALA A 149 1.96 9.89 31.22
CA ALA A 149 2.65 8.61 31.36
C ALA A 149 1.79 7.55 32.10
N GLU A 150 0.92 7.99 33.00
CA GLU A 150 -0.01 7.13 33.74
C GLU A 150 -1.12 6.58 32.82
N GLU A 151 -1.72 7.45 32.00
CA GLU A 151 -2.72 7.05 31.01
C GLU A 151 -2.11 6.15 29.93
N ALA A 152 -0.85 6.39 29.54
CA ALA A 152 -0.13 5.54 28.60
C ALA A 152 0.08 4.13 29.17
N ALA A 153 0.40 4.01 30.46
CA ALA A 153 0.52 2.73 31.15
C ALA A 153 -0.83 2.00 31.25
N ALA A 154 -1.93 2.72 31.52
CA ALA A 154 -3.27 2.17 31.50
C ALA A 154 -3.68 1.66 30.10
N ALA A 155 -3.37 2.41 29.04
CA ALA A 155 -3.63 2.00 27.66
C ALA A 155 -2.80 0.76 27.25
N ALA A 156 -1.55 0.67 27.74
CA ALA A 156 -0.70 -0.51 27.57
C ALA A 156 -1.30 -1.73 28.29
N ALA A 157 -1.75 -1.57 29.54
CA ALA A 157 -2.39 -2.63 30.31
C ALA A 157 -3.68 -3.14 29.65
N ALA A 158 -4.49 -2.24 29.06
CA ALA A 158 -5.69 -2.62 28.32
C ALA A 158 -5.39 -3.50 27.08
N ARG A 159 -4.17 -3.43 26.53
CA ARG A 159 -3.71 -4.29 25.44
C ARG A 159 -2.97 -5.56 25.90
N GLY A 160 -2.86 -5.78 27.21
CA GLY A 160 -2.13 -6.92 27.77
C GLY A 160 -0.61 -6.77 27.68
N TRP A 161 -0.09 -5.55 27.57
CA TRP A 161 1.34 -5.28 27.68
C TRP A 161 1.73 -5.21 29.16
N ALA A 162 2.81 -5.91 29.53
CA ALA A 162 3.27 -5.95 30.91
C ALA A 162 4.18 -4.73 31.19
N VAL A 163 4.03 -4.13 32.36
CA VAL A 163 4.98 -3.11 32.84
C VAL A 163 5.99 -3.81 33.72
N VAL A 164 7.20 -4.00 33.23
CA VAL A 164 8.30 -4.68 33.94
C VAL A 164 9.40 -3.64 34.17
N GLU A 165 9.81 -3.48 35.43
CA GLU A 165 10.89 -2.55 35.83
C GLU A 165 10.68 -1.08 35.39
N GLY A 166 9.43 -0.63 35.28
CA GLY A 166 9.09 0.73 34.85
C GLY A 166 9.15 0.96 33.33
N LEU A 167 9.40 -0.09 32.55
CA LEU A 167 9.32 -0.13 31.10
C LEU A 167 8.09 -0.95 30.66
N VAL A 168 7.45 -0.53 29.58
CA VAL A 168 6.35 -1.29 28.96
C VAL A 168 6.98 -2.32 28.03
N GLU A 169 6.84 -3.60 28.37
CA GLU A 169 7.14 -4.71 27.47
C GLU A 169 6.01 -4.86 26.47
N VAL A 170 6.33 -4.57 25.22
CA VAL A 170 5.39 -4.61 24.12
C VAL A 170 5.41 -6.03 23.58
N ARG A 171 4.36 -6.79 23.89
CA ARG A 171 4.19 -8.11 23.30
C ARG A 171 3.72 -7.93 21.85
N PRO A 172 4.50 -8.34 20.84
CA PRO A 172 4.05 -8.25 19.47
C PRO A 172 2.80 -9.11 19.28
N PRO A 173 1.85 -8.68 18.43
CA PRO A 173 0.70 -9.51 18.09
C PRO A 173 1.23 -10.83 17.54
N ALA A 174 0.74 -11.96 18.07
CA ALA A 174 1.10 -13.27 17.57
C ALA A 174 0.93 -13.27 16.04
N PRO A 175 1.91 -13.78 15.26
CA PRO A 175 1.79 -13.81 13.81
C PRO A 175 0.50 -14.57 13.48
N GLY A 176 -0.44 -13.88 12.82
CA GLY A 176 -1.75 -14.45 12.51
C GLY A 176 -1.57 -15.75 11.74
N SER A 177 -1.88 -16.87 12.37
CA SER A 177 -1.65 -18.23 11.87
C SER A 177 -2.56 -18.64 10.70
N GLY A 178 -3.21 -17.68 10.03
CA GLY A 178 -4.24 -17.93 9.01
C GLY A 178 -3.91 -17.44 7.60
N THR A 179 -2.76 -16.79 7.39
CA THR A 179 -2.41 -16.26 6.06
C THR A 179 -1.82 -17.29 5.11
N GLY A 180 -1.27 -18.40 5.63
CA GLY A 180 -0.64 -19.46 4.84
C GLY A 180 -1.62 -20.17 3.91
N ASP A 181 -2.77 -20.61 4.43
CA ASP A 181 -3.76 -21.37 3.66
C ASP A 181 -4.45 -20.53 2.58
N ALA A 182 -4.83 -19.30 2.91
CA ALA A 182 -5.43 -18.38 1.94
C ALA A 182 -4.44 -17.98 0.84
N ALA A 183 -3.15 -17.84 1.16
CA ALA A 183 -2.11 -17.59 0.18
C ALA A 183 -1.86 -18.82 -0.71
N ALA A 184 -1.84 -20.03 -0.15
CA ALA A 184 -1.73 -21.27 -0.90
C ALA A 184 -2.89 -21.49 -1.87
N GLN A 185 -4.14 -21.22 -1.43
CA GLN A 185 -5.33 -21.29 -2.29
C GLN A 185 -5.28 -20.28 -3.44
N ARG A 186 -4.83 -19.04 -3.20
CA ARG A 186 -4.64 -18.04 -4.26
C ARG A 186 -3.56 -18.45 -5.27
N SER A 187 -2.49 -19.09 -4.80
CA SER A 187 -1.44 -19.63 -5.68
C SER A 187 -1.97 -20.75 -6.57
N LEU A 188 -2.79 -21.67 -6.03
CA LEU A 188 -3.44 -22.72 -6.82
C LEU A 188 -4.41 -22.15 -7.86
N GLN A 189 -5.20 -21.14 -7.50
CA GLN A 189 -6.09 -20.46 -8.45
C GLN A 189 -5.32 -19.82 -9.61
N ARG A 190 -4.19 -19.16 -9.34
CA ARG A 190 -3.34 -18.59 -10.40
C ARG A 190 -2.72 -19.66 -11.30
N LEU A 191 -2.29 -20.79 -10.73
CA LEU A 191 -1.75 -21.90 -11.52
C LEU A 191 -2.84 -22.50 -12.42
N ALA A 192 -4.05 -22.67 -11.91
CA ALA A 192 -5.19 -23.13 -12.71
C ALA A 192 -5.53 -22.15 -13.84
N GLU A 193 -5.53 -20.84 -13.56
CA GLU A 193 -5.74 -19.79 -14.56
C GLU A 193 -4.63 -19.80 -15.64
N TYR A 194 -3.38 -20.04 -15.26
CA TYR A 194 -2.27 -20.20 -16.19
C TYR A 194 -2.41 -21.44 -17.08
N VAL A 195 -2.82 -22.58 -16.53
CA VAL A 195 -3.06 -23.80 -17.32
C VAL A 195 -4.17 -23.58 -18.35
N VAL A 196 -5.28 -22.98 -17.93
CA VAL A 196 -6.39 -22.65 -18.85
C VAL A 196 -5.92 -21.68 -19.95
N HIS A 197 -5.10 -20.68 -19.62
CA HIS A 197 -4.56 -19.76 -20.61
C HIS A 197 -3.61 -20.45 -21.60
N LEU A 198 -2.72 -21.32 -21.12
CA LEU A 198 -1.79 -22.08 -21.97
C LEU A 198 -2.53 -23.07 -22.88
N GLU A 199 -3.55 -23.76 -22.36
CA GLU A 199 -4.42 -24.64 -23.15
C GLU A 199 -5.13 -23.84 -24.25
N ALA A 200 -5.66 -22.65 -23.95
CA ALA A 200 -6.29 -21.79 -24.95
C ALA A 200 -5.29 -21.32 -26.04
N GLU A 201 -4.03 -21.06 -25.69
CA GLU A 201 -2.98 -20.73 -26.68
C GLU A 201 -2.56 -21.94 -27.52
N GLU A 202 -2.48 -23.14 -26.96
CA GLU A 202 -2.21 -24.37 -27.72
C GLU A 202 -3.34 -24.66 -28.71
N HIS A 203 -4.60 -24.56 -28.28
CA HIS A 203 -5.76 -24.73 -29.16
C HIS A 203 -5.81 -23.67 -30.27
N LYS A 204 -5.43 -22.43 -29.98
CA LYS A 204 -5.33 -21.36 -30.98
C LYS A 204 -4.26 -21.62 -32.04
N LYS A 205 -3.11 -22.20 -31.66
CA LYS A 205 -2.05 -22.61 -32.61
C LYS A 205 -2.46 -23.79 -33.51
N LEU A 206 -3.38 -24.63 -33.07
CA LEU A 206 -3.90 -25.77 -33.84
C LEU A 206 -5.01 -25.36 -34.83
N GLU A 207 -5.68 -24.24 -34.61
CA GLU A 207 -6.75 -23.73 -35.47
C GLU A 207 -6.27 -22.80 -36.60
N GLU A 208 -5.04 -22.28 -36.54
CA GLU A 208 -4.43 -21.63 -37.70
C GLU A 208 -4.10 -22.71 -38.75
N PRO A 209 -4.74 -22.70 -39.94
CA PRO A 209 -4.44 -23.71 -40.94
C PRO A 209 -2.98 -23.52 -41.36
N VAL A 210 -2.14 -24.50 -41.01
CA VAL A 210 -0.82 -24.64 -41.61
C VAL A 210 -1.06 -24.83 -43.11
N THR A 211 -0.94 -23.75 -43.88
CA THR A 211 -0.89 -23.82 -45.34
C THR A 211 0.43 -24.45 -45.71
N VAL A 212 0.48 -25.78 -45.73
CA VAL A 212 1.59 -26.52 -46.34
C VAL A 212 1.49 -26.24 -47.83
N ASN A 213 2.27 -25.27 -48.30
CA ASN A 213 2.35 -24.92 -49.71
C ASN A 213 3.14 -26.05 -50.42
N LEU A 214 2.43 -27.08 -50.85
CA LEU A 214 2.98 -28.28 -51.51
C LEU A 214 3.20 -28.09 -53.01
N GLU A 215 2.97 -26.89 -53.55
CA GLU A 215 3.14 -26.57 -54.97
C GLU A 215 3.95 -25.28 -55.13
N SER A 216 5.28 -25.39 -54.96
CA SER A 216 6.21 -24.56 -55.72
C SER A 216 7.29 -25.48 -56.29
N GLU A 217 7.02 -25.88 -57.52
CA GLU A 217 7.81 -26.64 -58.47
C GLU A 217 9.27 -26.14 -58.48
N HIS A 218 10.26 -27.02 -58.36
CA HIS A 218 10.97 -27.56 -59.53
C HIS A 218 11.40 -26.49 -60.55
N GLU A 219 12.25 -25.56 -60.15
CA GLU A 219 13.16 -24.90 -61.09
C GLU A 219 14.60 -25.36 -60.83
N ARG A 220 14.95 -26.42 -61.56
CA ARG A 220 16.27 -27.03 -61.64
C ARG A 220 17.18 -26.08 -62.43
N VAL A 221 17.85 -25.17 -61.73
CA VAL A 221 18.97 -24.42 -62.30
C VAL A 221 20.22 -25.27 -62.11
N GLU A 222 20.78 -25.75 -63.22
CA GLU A 222 22.01 -26.54 -63.27
C GLU A 222 23.24 -25.68 -62.93
N ASP A 223 24.20 -26.29 -62.22
CA ASP A 223 25.38 -25.69 -61.55
C ASP A 223 26.33 -24.91 -62.48
N PRO A 224 27.22 -24.05 -61.93
CA PRO A 224 28.55 -24.57 -61.57
C PRO A 224 29.16 -23.98 -60.28
N GLU A 225 29.87 -24.84 -59.55
CA GLU A 225 30.88 -24.55 -58.50
C GLU A 225 30.40 -24.04 -57.13
N VAL A 226 29.99 -24.95 -56.23
CA VAL A 226 30.48 -24.93 -54.83
C VAL A 226 30.61 -26.37 -54.31
N PRO A 227 31.77 -26.77 -53.76
CA PRO A 227 32.02 -28.14 -53.30
C PRO A 227 31.08 -28.58 -52.17
N MET A 228 30.67 -29.84 -52.26
CA MET A 228 29.85 -30.59 -51.29
C MET A 228 30.22 -30.27 -49.83
N LEU A 229 29.23 -29.84 -49.05
CA LEU A 229 29.26 -29.72 -47.59
C LEU A 229 29.34 -31.09 -46.88
N SER A 230 29.98 -32.09 -47.50
CA SER A 230 30.38 -33.34 -46.85
C SER A 230 31.72 -33.20 -46.11
N SER A 231 32.33 -32.01 -46.09
CA SER A 231 33.59 -31.73 -45.38
C SER A 231 33.45 -30.80 -44.15
N LEU A 232 32.23 -30.44 -43.77
CA LEU A 232 31.96 -29.56 -42.61
C LEU A 232 31.31 -30.28 -41.41
N PHE A 233 31.19 -31.61 -41.46
CA PHE A 233 30.62 -32.41 -40.37
C PHE A 233 31.54 -33.52 -39.86
N ASP A 234 32.86 -33.29 -39.90
CA ASP A 234 33.84 -34.27 -39.41
C ASP A 234 35.00 -33.64 -38.61
N LYS A 235 34.71 -32.55 -37.89
CA LYS A 235 35.58 -32.03 -36.82
C LYS A 235 34.73 -31.48 -35.68
N HIS A 236 34.27 -32.41 -34.84
CA HIS A 236 34.25 -32.35 -33.37
C HIS A 236 33.29 -33.42 -32.84
N SER A 237 33.62 -34.68 -33.15
CA SER A 237 33.22 -35.83 -32.34
C SER A 237 34.40 -36.12 -31.40
N ALA A 238 34.32 -35.59 -30.18
CA ALA A 238 35.15 -36.05 -29.07
C ALA A 238 34.34 -35.90 -27.76
N PRO A 239 34.01 -37.01 -27.10
CA PRO A 239 33.36 -37.00 -25.78
C PRO A 239 34.34 -36.49 -24.73
N GLY A 240 33.90 -35.57 -23.87
CA GLY A 240 34.70 -35.04 -22.76
C GLY A 240 35.13 -36.17 -21.81
N GLU A 241 36.45 -36.34 -21.68
CA GLU A 241 37.05 -37.24 -20.69
C GLU A 241 36.74 -36.77 -19.27
N PRO A 242 36.46 -37.70 -18.33
CA PRO A 242 36.21 -37.35 -16.94
C PRO A 242 37.50 -36.81 -16.30
N MET A 243 37.40 -35.63 -15.67
CA MET A 243 38.47 -35.01 -14.88
C MET A 243 39.08 -35.99 -13.89
N SER A 244 40.41 -36.01 -13.82
CA SER A 244 41.14 -36.87 -12.89
C SER A 244 40.89 -36.41 -11.44
N LYS A 245 40.90 -37.35 -10.48
CA LYS A 245 40.65 -37.06 -9.06
C LYS A 245 41.63 -36.04 -8.47
N GLU A 246 42.87 -35.98 -8.98
CA GLU A 246 43.88 -35.01 -8.53
C GLU A 246 43.55 -33.57 -8.96
N GLU A 247 42.93 -33.38 -10.13
CA GLU A 247 42.48 -32.06 -10.58
C GLU A 247 41.23 -31.59 -9.84
N ALA A 248 40.35 -32.52 -9.45
CA ALA A 248 39.19 -32.21 -8.62
C ALA A 248 39.60 -31.78 -7.20
N ASP A 249 40.58 -32.47 -6.60
CA ASP A 249 41.08 -32.12 -5.26
C ASP A 249 41.86 -30.79 -5.26
N ALA A 250 42.59 -30.49 -6.34
CA ALA A 250 43.29 -29.20 -6.50
C ALA A 250 42.31 -28.01 -6.62
N GLU A 251 41.16 -28.21 -7.29
CA GLU A 251 40.15 -27.16 -7.46
C GLU A 251 39.34 -26.93 -6.17
N VAL A 252 39.11 -27.98 -5.37
CA VAL A 252 38.49 -27.85 -4.03
C VAL A 252 39.40 -27.09 -3.07
N ASP A 253 40.72 -27.31 -3.12
CA ASP A 253 41.69 -26.57 -2.30
C ASP A 253 41.84 -25.09 -2.73
N ARG A 254 41.66 -24.80 -4.02
CA ARG A 254 41.53 -23.43 -4.52
C ARG A 254 40.29 -22.73 -3.97
N LEU A 255 39.14 -23.41 -3.98
CA LEU A 255 37.88 -22.85 -3.50
C LEU A 255 37.88 -22.64 -1.97
N LYS A 256 38.55 -23.52 -1.21
CA LYS A 256 38.74 -23.33 0.24
C LYS A 256 39.62 -22.12 0.58
N LYS A 257 40.60 -21.78 -0.26
CA LYS A 257 41.44 -20.57 -0.09
C LYS A 257 40.72 -19.26 -0.44
N MET A 258 39.60 -19.32 -1.15
CA MET A 258 38.80 -18.14 -1.54
C MET A 258 37.61 -17.84 -0.62
N ALA A 259 37.35 -18.68 0.40
CA ALA A 259 36.32 -18.40 1.39
C ALA A 259 36.82 -17.35 2.42
N PRO A 260 36.06 -16.28 2.70
CA PRO A 260 36.44 -15.30 3.71
C PRO A 260 36.40 -15.94 5.11
N GLN A 261 37.46 -15.74 5.90
CA GLN A 261 37.46 -16.15 7.31
C GLN A 261 36.44 -15.33 8.09
N VAL A 262 35.45 -16.02 8.65
CA VAL A 262 34.56 -15.47 9.67
C VAL A 262 35.38 -15.30 10.94
N GLN A 263 35.74 -14.06 11.26
CA GLN A 263 36.05 -13.61 12.62
C GLN A 263 34.81 -12.96 13.21
#